data_AF-A0A2V9YF19-F1
#
_entry.id   AF-A0A2V9YF19-F1
#
_cell.length_a   1.000
_cell.length_b   1.000
_cell.length_c   1.000
_cell.angle_alpha   90.00
_cell.angle_beta   90.00
_cell.angle_gamma   90.00
#
_symmetry.space_group_name_H-M   'P 1'
#
loop_
_entity.id
_entity.type
_entity.pdbx_description
1 polymer ?
#
loop_
_entity_poly.entity_id
_entity_poly.type
_entity_poly.pdbx_seq_one_letter_code
_entity_poly.pdbx_strand_id
1 'polypeptide(L)'
;MLEELVISSGAHIERVPPPQGQIAAAIEELRAGLRDRLPALAARVSRWMDDISPNGQAARYFAHPQMFPMLQLPSWLAGTICDERDTAFHAGLVYSTANGYYYIRLLDNLMDGHATVERELLPAATFFHTEFCGVYQRYFGPYHPFWRLFTRFWLACSESVAKEAALDSMRFQDFAEISAGKFAAAKIPLSAVACRYRRPDVLPLWLQFCDALACWTQMLDDLFDWYDDLERKGCTYLLSEAVRRKSGNESVEAWMMREGFSWGVRCLRDQMLEVRRLAHKLRCPALVEYLEKREGIVQAEVTEISKGLGSLKELAAVLEWFEGDSRRRSKYDL
;
A
#
# COMPACT_ATOMS: atom_id res chain seq x y z
N MET A 1 58.51 2.51 14.33
CA MET A 1 58.92 1.11 14.53
C MET A 1 57.93 0.52 15.52
N LEU A 2 56.81 0.00 15.03
CA LEU A 2 56.60 -1.40 14.58
C LEU A 2 56.52 -2.38 15.75
N GLU A 3 55.30 -2.83 16.02
CA GLU A 3 54.84 -4.18 16.41
C GLU A 3 53.34 -4.05 16.73
N GLU A 4 52.45 -4.07 15.73
CA GLU A 4 51.72 -5.26 15.24
C GLU A 4 51.10 -6.11 16.36
N LEU A 5 49.84 -5.80 16.69
CA LEU A 5 48.93 -6.74 17.32
C LEU A 5 47.71 -6.89 16.41
N VAL A 6 47.82 -7.89 15.53
CA VAL A 6 46.77 -8.38 14.64
C VAL A 6 45.70 -9.06 15.51
N ILE A 7 44.60 -8.36 15.78
CA ILE A 7 43.36 -9.00 16.21
C ILE A 7 42.60 -9.35 14.93
N SER A 8 42.77 -10.61 14.53
CA SER A 8 41.91 -11.29 13.56
C SER A 8 40.47 -11.31 14.10
N SER A 9 39.63 -10.43 13.56
CA SER A 9 38.18 -10.49 13.67
C SER A 9 37.64 -10.44 12.24
N GLY A 10 37.75 -11.56 11.54
CA GLY A 10 37.01 -11.82 10.31
C GLY A 10 35.52 -11.99 10.63
N ALA A 11 34.85 -10.90 10.98
CA ALA A 11 33.40 -10.84 10.87
C ALA A 11 33.10 -10.68 9.38
N HIS A 12 32.61 -11.76 8.76
CA HIS A 12 32.08 -11.72 7.42
C HIS A 12 31.11 -10.54 7.29
N ILE A 13 31.46 -9.57 6.44
CA ILE A 13 30.48 -8.62 5.89
C ILE A 13 29.60 -9.47 4.98
N GLU A 14 28.62 -10.17 5.54
CA GLU A 14 27.58 -10.79 4.75
C GLU A 14 26.79 -9.65 4.10
N ARG A 15 26.92 -9.55 2.77
CA ARG A 15 25.99 -8.79 1.95
C ARG A 15 24.61 -9.34 2.25
N VAL A 16 23.81 -8.56 2.98
CA VAL A 16 22.42 -8.89 3.29
C VAL A 16 21.74 -9.33 1.99
N PRO A 17 21.12 -10.52 1.96
CA PRO A 17 20.43 -10.98 0.76
C PRO A 17 19.40 -9.92 0.33
N PRO A 18 19.11 -9.81 -0.98
CA PRO A 18 18.09 -8.88 -1.45
C PRO A 18 16.81 -9.06 -0.62
N PRO A 19 16.02 -8.01 -0.37
CA PRO A 19 14.83 -8.05 0.49
C PRO A 19 13.91 -9.25 0.23
N GLN A 20 13.87 -9.73 -1.01
CA GLN A 20 13.15 -10.92 -1.46
C GLN A 20 13.48 -12.21 -0.67
N GLY A 21 14.75 -12.46 -0.33
CA GLY A 21 15.14 -13.65 0.42
C GLY A 21 14.62 -13.63 1.87
N GLN A 22 14.63 -12.44 2.50
CA GLN A 22 14.09 -12.25 3.84
C GLN A 22 12.57 -12.33 3.87
N ILE A 23 11.90 -11.80 2.85
CA ILE A 23 10.44 -11.90 2.71
C ILE A 23 10.02 -13.38 2.57
N ALA A 24 10.68 -14.15 1.70
CA ALA A 24 10.39 -15.57 1.55
C ALA A 24 10.60 -16.35 2.86
N ALA A 25 11.72 -16.11 3.56
CA ALA A 25 12.00 -16.72 4.85
C ALA A 25 10.93 -16.38 5.89
N ALA A 26 10.51 -15.11 5.98
CA ALA A 26 9.48 -14.66 6.91
C ALA A 26 8.12 -15.32 6.64
N ILE A 27 7.74 -15.50 5.37
CA ILE A 27 6.49 -16.20 5.02
C ILE A 27 6.56 -17.69 5.36
N GLU A 28 7.69 -18.34 5.14
CA GLU A 28 7.86 -19.74 5.55
C GLU A 28 7.89 -19.91 7.07
N GLU A 29 8.51 -18.99 7.81
CA GLU A 29 8.45 -18.95 9.27
C GLU A 29 7.01 -18.75 9.77
N LEU A 30 6.24 -17.88 9.12
CA LEU A 30 4.83 -17.64 9.45
C LEU A 30 4.01 -18.92 9.26
N ARG A 31 4.19 -19.60 8.13
CA ARG A 31 3.55 -20.89 7.82
C ARG A 31 3.93 -21.99 8.81
N ALA A 32 5.21 -22.06 9.19
CA ALA A 32 5.66 -22.98 10.22
C ALA A 32 4.98 -22.69 11.57
N GLY A 33 4.92 -21.41 11.96
CA GLY A 33 4.23 -20.96 13.17
C GLY A 33 2.74 -21.31 13.18
N LEU A 34 2.06 -21.19 12.03
CA LEU A 34 0.65 -21.60 11.88
C LEU A 34 0.47 -23.11 12.07
N ARG A 35 1.33 -23.93 11.43
CA ARG A 35 1.25 -25.40 11.55
C ARG A 35 1.45 -25.87 12.99
N ASP A 36 2.35 -25.22 13.73
CA ASP A 36 2.66 -25.56 15.10
C ASP A 36 1.54 -25.14 16.07
N ARG A 37 1.08 -23.87 16.00
CA ARG A 37 0.20 -23.27 17.01
C ARG A 37 -1.28 -23.27 16.64
N LEU A 38 -1.61 -23.38 15.35
CA LEU A 38 -2.97 -23.41 14.82
C LEU A 38 -3.14 -24.51 13.75
N PRO A 39 -2.80 -25.78 14.02
CA PRO A 39 -2.78 -26.84 13.00
C PRO A 39 -4.12 -27.01 12.27
N ALA A 40 -5.25 -26.81 12.96
CA ALA A 40 -6.58 -26.89 12.38
C ALA A 40 -6.87 -25.81 11.32
N LEU A 41 -6.22 -24.65 11.40
CA LEU A 41 -6.42 -23.53 10.47
C LEU A 41 -5.28 -23.38 9.47
N ALA A 42 -4.10 -23.93 9.78
CA ALA A 42 -2.85 -23.67 9.06
C ALA A 42 -2.96 -23.82 7.54
N ALA A 43 -3.54 -24.93 7.06
CA ALA A 43 -3.67 -25.18 5.63
C ALA A 43 -4.61 -24.18 4.94
N ARG A 44 -5.69 -23.78 5.62
CA ARG A 44 -6.68 -22.84 5.07
C ARG A 44 -6.14 -21.42 5.03
N VAL A 45 -5.49 -20.99 6.12
CA VAL A 45 -4.84 -19.68 6.20
C VAL A 45 -3.71 -19.59 5.18
N SER A 46 -2.90 -20.64 5.02
CA SER A 46 -1.81 -20.63 4.02
C SER A 46 -2.32 -20.48 2.59
N ARG A 47 -3.43 -21.16 2.24
CA ARG A 47 -4.07 -20.99 0.94
C ARG A 47 -4.63 -19.58 0.76
N TRP A 48 -5.35 -19.06 1.75
CA TRP A 48 -5.85 -17.69 1.72
C TRP A 48 -4.73 -16.66 1.52
N MET A 49 -3.57 -16.83 2.19
CA MET A 49 -2.40 -15.97 1.96
C MET A 49 -1.89 -16.02 0.51
N ASP A 50 -1.94 -17.19 -0.13
CA ASP A 50 -1.55 -17.34 -1.54
C ASP A 50 -2.60 -16.75 -2.49
N ASP A 51 -3.89 -16.91 -2.18
CA ASP A 51 -5.00 -16.39 -2.99
C ASP A 51 -5.05 -14.85 -3.00
N ILE A 52 -4.56 -14.18 -1.94
CA ILE A 52 -4.37 -12.71 -1.93
C ILE A 52 -3.32 -12.27 -2.95
N SER A 53 -2.32 -13.12 -3.24
CA SER A 53 -1.27 -12.80 -4.20
C SER A 53 -1.75 -13.04 -5.63
N PRO A 54 -1.64 -12.07 -6.56
CA PRO A 54 -2.01 -12.27 -7.97
C PRO A 54 -1.35 -13.49 -8.64
N ASN A 55 -0.17 -13.89 -8.17
CA ASN A 55 0.60 -15.03 -8.69
C ASN A 55 0.55 -16.29 -7.81
N GLY A 56 -0.36 -16.37 -6.84
CA GLY A 56 -0.48 -17.53 -5.93
C GLY A 56 0.73 -17.77 -5.02
N GLN A 57 1.55 -16.74 -4.78
CA GLN A 57 2.76 -16.84 -3.94
C GLN A 57 2.83 -15.65 -3.00
N ALA A 58 2.42 -15.87 -1.75
CA ALA A 58 2.41 -14.86 -0.68
C ALA A 58 3.68 -13.98 -0.61
N ALA A 59 4.88 -14.57 -0.74
CA ALA A 59 6.14 -13.81 -0.70
C ALA A 59 6.32 -12.85 -1.89
N ARG A 60 5.79 -13.21 -3.08
CA ARG A 60 5.89 -12.37 -4.29
C ARG A 60 5.01 -11.14 -4.20
N TYR A 61 3.87 -11.23 -3.50
CA TYR A 61 3.00 -10.08 -3.25
C TYR A 61 3.77 -8.91 -2.65
N PHE A 62 4.47 -9.13 -1.53
CA PHE A 62 5.22 -8.06 -0.86
C PHE A 62 6.46 -7.57 -1.62
N ALA A 63 6.96 -8.37 -2.57
CA ALA A 63 8.08 -7.99 -3.42
C ALA A 63 7.62 -7.27 -4.71
N HIS A 64 6.32 -7.21 -4.96
CA HIS A 64 5.79 -6.67 -6.21
C HIS A 64 5.96 -5.14 -6.26
N PRO A 65 6.50 -4.56 -7.35
CA PRO A 65 6.78 -3.12 -7.43
C PRO A 65 5.56 -2.22 -7.30
N GLN A 66 4.36 -2.71 -7.61
CA GLN A 66 3.12 -1.95 -7.45
C GLN A 66 2.59 -1.93 -6.02
N MET A 67 3.07 -2.82 -5.14
CA MET A 67 2.62 -2.86 -3.74
C MET A 67 3.32 -1.81 -2.89
N PHE A 68 2.62 -1.29 -1.89
CA PHE A 68 3.20 -0.39 -0.90
C PHE A 68 4.40 -1.06 -0.20
N PRO A 69 5.57 -0.42 -0.11
CA PRO A 69 6.83 -1.09 0.20
C PRO A 69 7.06 -1.25 1.72
N MET A 70 6.04 -1.71 2.45
CA MET A 70 6.05 -1.76 3.92
C MET A 70 7.14 -2.65 4.51
N LEU A 71 7.56 -3.71 3.80
CA LEU A 71 8.64 -4.60 4.26
C LEU A 71 10.03 -4.06 3.93
N GLN A 72 10.15 -3.16 2.95
CA GLN A 72 11.41 -2.60 2.48
C GLN A 72 11.76 -1.28 3.18
N LEU A 73 10.75 -0.47 3.52
CA LEU A 73 10.90 0.83 4.19
C LEU A 73 11.85 0.79 5.41
N PRO A 74 11.74 -0.17 6.36
CA PRO A 74 12.62 -0.23 7.53
C PRO A 74 14.09 -0.47 7.17
N SER A 75 14.33 -1.34 6.18
CA SER A 75 15.67 -1.65 5.67
C SER A 75 16.30 -0.47 4.94
N TRP A 76 15.49 0.28 4.18
CA TRP A 76 15.91 1.51 3.51
C TRP A 76 16.27 2.60 4.52
N LEU A 77 15.44 2.82 5.54
CA LEU A 77 15.74 3.75 6.63
C LEU A 77 17.04 3.37 7.35
N ALA A 78 17.19 2.09 7.74
CA ALA A 78 18.42 1.63 8.40
C ALA A 78 19.66 1.91 7.54
N GLY A 79 19.57 1.67 6.22
CA GLY A 79 20.64 1.99 5.28
C GLY A 79 21.02 3.47 5.19
N THR A 80 20.18 4.40 5.65
CA THR A 80 20.51 5.84 5.70
C THR A 80 21.11 6.29 7.03
N ILE A 81 21.05 5.46 8.08
CA ILE A 81 21.42 5.87 9.45
C ILE A 81 22.45 4.95 10.11
N CYS A 82 22.71 3.77 9.57
CA CYS A 82 23.59 2.78 10.15
C CYS A 82 24.25 1.89 9.09
N ASP A 83 25.57 1.69 9.22
CA ASP A 83 26.37 0.85 8.32
C ASP A 83 26.30 -0.63 8.71
N GLU A 84 26.20 -0.94 10.01
CA GLU A 84 26.11 -2.31 10.54
C GLU A 84 24.66 -2.68 10.85
N ARG A 85 24.09 -3.58 10.04
CA ARG A 85 22.69 -4.01 10.20
C ARG A 85 22.59 -5.21 11.14
N ASP A 86 21.74 -5.06 12.16
CA ASP A 86 21.30 -6.16 13.02
C ASP A 86 20.36 -7.05 12.20
N THR A 87 20.91 -8.08 11.56
CA THR A 87 20.19 -8.93 10.61
C THR A 87 19.00 -9.63 11.25
N ALA A 88 19.14 -10.08 12.51
CA ALA A 88 18.06 -10.71 13.27
C ALA A 88 16.92 -9.73 13.55
N PHE A 89 17.23 -8.49 13.95
CA PHE A 89 16.23 -7.44 14.13
C PHE A 89 15.46 -7.16 12.85
N HIS A 90 16.16 -6.98 11.71
CA HIS A 90 15.51 -6.71 10.42
C HIS A 90 14.65 -7.87 9.93
N ALA A 91 15.14 -9.11 10.04
CA ALA A 91 14.34 -10.29 9.72
C ALA A 91 13.07 -10.37 10.59
N GLY A 92 13.20 -10.08 11.89
CA GLY A 92 12.06 -9.96 12.80
C GLY A 92 11.07 -8.88 12.37
N LEU A 93 11.53 -7.71 11.91
CA LEU A 93 10.64 -6.66 11.41
C LEU A 93 9.87 -7.07 10.16
N VAL A 94 10.51 -7.78 9.22
CA VAL A 94 9.84 -8.32 8.03
C VAL A 94 8.76 -9.32 8.44
N TYR A 95 9.10 -10.27 9.33
CA TYR A 95 8.17 -11.25 9.87
C TYR A 95 6.97 -10.60 10.58
N SER A 96 7.24 -9.67 11.50
CA SER A 96 6.23 -8.93 12.24
C SER A 96 5.32 -8.16 11.28
N THR A 97 5.88 -7.39 10.37
CA THR A 97 5.10 -6.54 9.45
C THR A 97 4.22 -7.39 8.52
N ALA A 98 4.70 -8.56 8.06
CA ALA A 98 3.88 -9.48 7.29
C ALA A 98 2.68 -10.00 8.11
N ASN A 99 2.89 -10.39 9.37
CA ASN A 99 1.80 -10.77 10.27
C ASN A 99 0.81 -9.62 10.50
N GLY A 100 1.31 -8.40 10.75
CA GLY A 100 0.48 -7.20 10.90
C GLY A 100 -0.36 -6.90 9.66
N TYR A 101 0.22 -7.06 8.46
CA TYR A 101 -0.49 -6.95 7.19
C TYR A 101 -1.62 -7.97 7.08
N TYR A 102 -1.35 -9.26 7.34
CA TYR A 102 -2.40 -10.29 7.24
C TYR A 102 -3.49 -10.13 8.28
N TYR A 103 -3.16 -9.61 9.47
CA TYR A 103 -4.18 -9.22 10.44
C TYR A 103 -5.13 -8.16 9.87
N ILE A 104 -4.58 -7.07 9.33
CA ILE A 104 -5.36 -5.96 8.76
C ILE A 104 -6.17 -6.46 7.56
N ARG A 105 -5.52 -7.12 6.59
CA ARG A 105 -6.15 -7.65 5.38
C ARG A 105 -7.31 -8.60 5.69
N LEU A 106 -7.18 -9.45 6.71
CA LEU A 106 -8.25 -10.35 7.12
C LEU A 106 -9.49 -9.59 7.61
N LEU A 107 -9.28 -8.50 8.37
CA LEU A 107 -10.38 -7.66 8.85
C LEU A 107 -10.97 -6.81 7.73
N ASP A 108 -10.14 -6.24 6.85
CA ASP A 108 -10.58 -5.41 5.73
C ASP A 108 -11.46 -6.22 4.77
N ASN A 109 -11.02 -7.41 4.34
CA ASN A 109 -11.83 -8.30 3.49
C ASN A 109 -13.19 -8.66 4.13
N LEU A 110 -13.28 -8.72 5.46
CA LEU A 110 -14.54 -8.95 6.18
C LEU A 110 -15.47 -7.74 6.10
N MET A 111 -14.90 -6.54 6.29
CA MET A 111 -15.65 -5.28 6.29
C MET A 111 -16.12 -4.88 4.90
N ASP A 112 -15.34 -5.15 3.86
CA ASP A 112 -15.64 -4.80 2.47
C ASP A 112 -16.69 -5.73 1.82
N GLY A 113 -17.19 -6.73 2.57
CA GLY A 113 -18.16 -7.69 2.06
C GLY A 113 -17.57 -8.69 1.04
N HIS A 114 -16.23 -8.74 0.92
CA HIS A 114 -15.50 -9.77 0.14
C HIS A 114 -15.37 -11.12 0.87
N ALA A 115 -15.97 -11.22 2.06
CA ALA A 115 -15.92 -12.34 2.98
C ALA A 115 -16.51 -13.65 2.42
N THR A 116 -15.75 -14.37 1.62
CA THR A 116 -16.14 -15.73 1.18
C THR A 116 -15.61 -16.79 2.14
N VAL A 117 -14.38 -16.64 2.63
CA VAL A 117 -13.71 -17.61 3.51
C VAL A 117 -13.23 -16.99 4.82
N GLU A 118 -13.08 -15.67 4.85
CA GLU A 118 -12.44 -14.89 5.92
C GLU A 118 -13.15 -15.03 7.26
N ARG A 119 -14.48 -15.17 7.24
CA ARG A 119 -15.28 -15.34 8.48
C ARG A 119 -14.85 -16.58 9.25
N GLU A 120 -14.50 -17.65 8.55
CA GLU A 120 -14.04 -18.89 9.15
C GLU A 120 -12.55 -18.83 9.55
N LEU A 121 -11.80 -17.87 8.99
CA LEU A 121 -10.39 -17.64 9.30
C LEU A 121 -10.19 -16.63 10.43
N LEU A 122 -11.24 -15.94 10.88
CA LEU A 122 -11.16 -14.91 11.92
C LEU A 122 -10.40 -15.33 13.19
N PRO A 123 -10.47 -16.59 13.69
CA PRO A 123 -9.65 -17.00 14.84
C PRO A 123 -8.13 -16.86 14.60
N ALA A 124 -7.67 -16.95 13.35
CA ALA A 124 -6.27 -16.73 12.98
C ALA A 124 -5.80 -15.28 13.19
N ALA A 125 -6.71 -14.30 13.31
CA ALA A 125 -6.36 -12.93 13.65
C ALA A 125 -5.58 -12.85 14.98
N THR A 126 -5.93 -13.70 15.96
CA THR A 126 -5.20 -13.76 17.24
C THR A 126 -3.74 -14.14 17.05
N PHE A 127 -3.45 -15.09 16.15
CA PHE A 127 -2.09 -15.48 15.81
C PHE A 127 -1.34 -14.34 15.15
N PHE A 128 -1.90 -13.75 14.09
CA PHE A 128 -1.26 -12.66 13.38
C PHE A 128 -0.95 -11.48 14.30
N HIS A 129 -1.89 -11.07 15.15
CA HIS A 129 -1.68 -9.99 16.10
C HIS A 129 -0.61 -10.31 17.15
N THR A 130 -0.61 -11.55 17.66
CA THR A 130 0.37 -12.01 18.66
C THR A 130 1.78 -12.01 18.08
N GLU A 131 1.96 -12.56 16.87
CA GLU A 131 3.26 -12.61 16.20
C GLU A 131 3.74 -11.22 15.76
N PHE A 132 2.81 -10.35 15.33
CA PHE A 132 3.11 -8.95 15.05
C PHE A 132 3.69 -8.24 16.28
N CYS A 133 3.03 -8.33 17.43
CA CYS A 133 3.48 -7.67 18.66
C CYS A 133 4.74 -8.31 19.27
N GLY A 134 4.83 -9.64 19.24
CA GLY A 134 5.83 -10.42 19.97
C GLY A 134 7.27 -10.11 19.55
N VAL A 135 7.51 -9.76 18.28
CA VAL A 135 8.84 -9.34 17.82
C VAL A 135 9.29 -8.08 18.55
N TYR A 136 8.45 -7.05 18.62
CA TYR A 136 8.84 -5.76 19.23
C TYR A 136 9.13 -5.89 20.72
N GLN A 137 8.44 -6.80 21.43
CA GLN A 137 8.66 -7.05 22.86
C GLN A 137 10.07 -7.60 23.17
N ARG A 138 10.73 -8.24 22.21
CA ARG A 138 12.12 -8.71 22.37
C ARG A 138 13.13 -7.57 22.39
N TYR A 139 12.81 -6.43 21.78
CA TYR A 139 13.74 -5.31 21.57
C TYR A 139 13.41 -4.09 22.42
N PHE A 140 12.16 -3.92 22.84
CA PHE A 140 11.71 -2.73 23.55
C PHE A 140 11.06 -3.11 24.88
N GLY A 141 11.69 -2.70 25.99
CA GLY A 141 11.12 -2.85 27.32
C GLY A 141 9.76 -2.13 27.46
N PRO A 142 8.94 -2.48 28.47
CA PRO A 142 7.55 -2.04 28.58
C PRO A 142 7.37 -0.52 28.65
N TYR A 143 8.37 0.21 29.15
CA TYR A 143 8.34 1.68 29.27
C TYR A 143 9.08 2.40 28.14
N HIS A 144 9.52 1.69 27.11
CA HIS A 144 10.25 2.28 26.00
C HIS A 144 9.34 3.22 25.18
N PRO A 145 9.79 4.42 24.75
CA PRO A 145 8.98 5.38 24.00
C PRO A 145 8.37 4.86 22.68
N PHE A 146 8.95 3.80 22.12
CA PHE A 146 8.44 3.09 20.95
C PHE A 146 6.97 2.70 21.11
N TRP A 147 6.55 2.22 22.29
CA TRP A 147 5.19 1.72 22.50
C TRP A 147 4.10 2.78 22.31
N ARG A 148 4.43 4.06 22.56
CA ARG A 148 3.53 5.17 22.27
C ARG A 148 3.35 5.37 20.76
N LEU A 149 4.42 5.23 19.98
CA LEU A 149 4.36 5.30 18.51
C LEU A 149 3.60 4.09 17.94
N PHE A 150 3.92 2.89 18.43
CA PHE A 150 3.23 1.64 18.08
C PHE A 150 1.72 1.79 18.26
N THR A 151 1.28 2.13 19.49
CA THR A 151 -0.14 2.24 19.83
C THR A 151 -0.83 3.32 18.99
N ARG A 152 -0.20 4.49 18.83
CA ARG A 152 -0.75 5.57 18.01
C ARG A 152 -1.01 5.12 16.57
N PHE A 153 -0.03 4.50 15.93
CA PHE A 153 -0.14 4.12 14.52
C PHE A 153 -1.05 2.92 14.31
N TRP A 154 -1.04 1.96 15.24
CA TRP A 154 -1.93 0.81 15.18
C TRP A 154 -3.40 1.23 15.29
N LEU A 155 -3.73 2.05 16.29
CA LEU A 155 -5.11 2.54 16.47
C LEU A 155 -5.53 3.48 15.34
N ALA A 156 -4.62 4.30 14.80
CA ALA A 156 -4.94 5.17 13.67
C ALA A 156 -5.36 4.38 12.42
N CYS A 157 -4.77 3.21 12.19
CA CYS A 157 -5.14 2.31 11.09
C CYS A 157 -6.57 1.78 11.26
N SER A 158 -6.95 1.34 12.46
CA SER A 158 -8.32 0.90 12.72
C SER A 158 -9.34 2.04 12.63
N GLU A 159 -9.01 3.20 13.19
CA GLU A 159 -9.90 4.37 13.21
C GLU A 159 -10.19 4.92 11.80
N SER A 160 -9.23 4.86 10.87
CA SER A 160 -9.44 5.37 9.51
C SER A 160 -10.53 4.61 8.74
N VAL A 161 -10.67 3.30 8.98
CA VAL A 161 -11.72 2.49 8.34
C VAL A 161 -13.10 2.95 8.80
N ALA A 162 -13.26 3.19 10.11
CA ALA A 162 -14.52 3.69 10.66
C ALA A 162 -14.86 5.10 10.17
N LYS A 163 -13.86 5.98 10.05
CA LYS A 163 -14.05 7.35 9.53
C LYS A 163 -14.48 7.35 8.07
N GLU A 164 -13.84 6.53 7.24
CA GLU A 164 -14.21 6.41 5.82
C GLU A 164 -15.65 5.93 5.65
N ALA A 165 -16.05 4.89 6.39
CA ALA A 165 -17.39 4.33 6.32
C ALA A 165 -18.50 5.31 6.75
N ALA A 166 -18.16 6.38 7.48
CA ALA A 166 -19.10 7.39 7.94
C ALA A 166 -19.27 8.58 6.97
N LEU A 167 -18.54 8.62 5.86
CA LEU A 167 -18.60 9.73 4.90
C LEU A 167 -19.56 9.43 3.74
N ASP A 168 -20.43 10.39 3.44
CA ASP A 168 -21.26 10.40 2.23
C ASP A 168 -20.55 11.08 1.04
N SER A 169 -19.54 11.90 1.33
CA SER A 169 -18.71 12.57 0.33
C SER A 169 -17.35 12.92 0.93
N MET A 170 -16.29 12.71 0.15
CA MET A 170 -14.92 12.90 0.58
C MET A 170 -14.31 14.14 -0.08
N ARG A 171 -13.74 15.06 0.71
CA ARG A 171 -12.87 16.15 0.20
C ARG A 171 -11.41 15.72 0.25
N PHE A 172 -10.55 16.47 -0.42
CA PHE A 172 -9.12 16.14 -0.47
C PHE A 172 -8.46 16.04 0.92
N GLN A 173 -8.87 16.86 1.88
CA GLN A 173 -8.36 16.77 3.25
C GLN A 173 -8.77 15.45 3.92
N ASP A 174 -10.05 15.06 3.79
CA ASP A 174 -10.56 13.80 4.34
C ASP A 174 -9.83 12.61 3.70
N PHE A 175 -9.65 12.65 2.38
CA PHE A 175 -8.87 11.67 1.61
C PHE A 175 -7.45 11.52 2.12
N ALA A 176 -6.73 12.63 2.32
CA ALA A 176 -5.36 12.61 2.78
C ALA A 176 -5.24 12.05 4.21
N GLU A 177 -6.15 12.44 5.11
CA GLU A 177 -6.19 11.95 6.49
C GLU A 177 -6.53 10.45 6.57
N ILE A 178 -7.52 10.00 5.80
CA ILE A 178 -7.92 8.58 5.72
C ILE A 178 -6.80 7.74 5.11
N SER A 179 -6.21 8.18 4.01
CA SER A 179 -5.08 7.49 3.35
C SER A 179 -3.90 7.34 4.32
N ALA A 180 -3.51 8.42 4.99
CA ALA A 180 -2.43 8.38 5.99
C ALA A 180 -2.75 7.46 7.19
N GLY A 181 -4.03 7.34 7.54
CA GLY A 181 -4.56 6.44 8.57
C GLY A 181 -4.49 4.97 8.14
N LYS A 182 -5.03 4.61 6.97
CA LYS A 182 -5.04 3.23 6.44
C LYS A 182 -3.65 2.62 6.41
N PHE A 183 -2.66 3.41 5.99
CA PHE A 183 -1.26 2.99 5.90
C PHE A 183 -0.45 3.26 7.18
N ALA A 184 -1.08 3.70 8.28
CA ALA A 184 -0.37 4.09 9.49
C ALA A 184 0.44 2.94 10.09
N ALA A 185 -0.02 1.69 9.98
CA ALA A 185 0.71 0.52 10.48
C ALA A 185 2.12 0.37 9.85
N ALA A 186 2.33 0.81 8.61
CA ALA A 186 3.65 0.78 7.97
C ALA A 186 4.69 1.70 8.64
N LYS A 187 4.23 2.66 9.46
CA LYS A 187 5.09 3.57 10.25
C LYS A 187 5.68 2.91 11.50
N ILE A 188 5.09 1.79 11.94
CA ILE A 188 5.52 1.07 13.14
C ILE A 188 6.93 0.50 12.97
N PRO A 189 7.25 -0.30 11.94
CA PRO A 189 8.59 -0.83 11.78
C PRO A 189 9.65 0.26 11.48
N LEU A 190 9.28 1.37 10.83
CA LEU A 190 10.14 2.56 10.72
C LEU A 190 10.49 3.15 12.10
N SER A 191 9.46 3.30 12.94
CA SER A 191 9.62 3.78 14.32
C SER A 191 10.51 2.84 15.14
N ALA A 192 10.38 1.53 14.94
CA ALA A 192 11.23 0.53 15.57
C ALA A 192 12.69 0.72 15.17
N VAL A 193 13.00 0.87 13.88
CA VAL A 193 14.36 1.12 13.38
C VAL A 193 14.94 2.40 13.99
N ALA A 194 14.23 3.52 13.91
CA ALA A 194 14.71 4.78 14.46
C ALA A 194 14.95 4.70 15.99
N CYS A 195 14.09 3.99 16.72
CA CYS A 195 14.26 3.74 18.16
C CYS A 195 15.48 2.86 18.44
N ARG A 196 15.61 1.73 17.73
CA ARG A 196 16.68 0.73 17.91
C ARG A 196 18.06 1.33 17.70
N TYR A 197 18.18 2.23 16.70
CA TYR A 197 19.42 2.91 16.36
C TYR A 197 19.56 4.31 16.98
N ARG A 198 18.67 4.68 17.92
CA ARG A 198 18.71 5.96 18.66
C ARG A 198 18.73 7.20 17.76
N ARG A 199 17.99 7.15 16.65
CA ARG A 199 17.84 8.23 15.67
C ARG A 199 16.37 8.63 15.48
N PRO A 200 15.62 9.01 16.53
CA PRO A 200 14.23 9.44 16.39
C PRO A 200 14.10 10.73 15.57
N ASP A 201 15.18 11.51 15.42
CA ASP A 201 15.25 12.75 14.65
C ASP A 201 14.94 12.56 13.15
N VAL A 202 15.15 11.36 12.60
CA VAL A 202 14.88 11.07 11.19
C VAL A 202 13.39 10.78 10.92
N LEU A 203 12.62 10.42 11.94
CA LEU A 203 11.23 9.98 11.78
C LEU A 203 10.32 11.01 11.11
N PRO A 204 10.32 12.31 11.47
CA PRO A 204 9.37 13.26 10.90
C PRO A 204 9.36 13.25 9.36
N LEU A 205 10.53 13.20 8.72
CA LEU A 205 10.62 13.18 7.27
C LEU A 205 10.19 11.83 6.66
N TRP A 206 10.54 10.72 7.30
CA TRP A 206 10.11 9.37 6.87
C TRP A 206 8.60 9.17 7.01
N LEU A 207 7.99 9.71 8.07
CA LEU A 207 6.55 9.66 8.29
C LEU A 207 5.81 10.52 7.27
N GLN A 208 6.29 11.75 6.99
CA GLN A 208 5.75 12.60 5.91
C GLN A 208 5.82 11.91 4.55
N PHE A 209 6.94 11.25 4.26
CA PHE A 209 7.07 10.45 3.04
C PHE A 209 6.03 9.32 2.98
N CYS A 210 5.84 8.58 4.07
CA CYS A 210 4.85 7.50 4.13
C CYS A 210 3.43 8.03 3.89
N ASP A 211 3.09 9.19 4.45
CA ASP A 211 1.78 9.82 4.26
C ASP A 211 1.55 10.23 2.80
N ALA A 212 2.54 10.85 2.17
CA ALA A 212 2.47 11.23 0.76
C ALA A 212 2.35 10.00 -0.15
N LEU A 213 3.14 8.95 0.10
CA LEU A 213 3.08 7.70 -0.66
C LEU A 213 1.76 6.96 -0.45
N ALA A 214 1.18 7.03 0.76
CA ALA A 214 -0.12 6.46 1.07
C ALA A 214 -1.23 7.16 0.28
N CYS A 215 -1.23 8.49 0.27
CA CYS A 215 -2.18 9.27 -0.54
C CYS A 215 -2.06 8.93 -2.03
N TRP A 216 -0.83 8.85 -2.55
CA TRP A 216 -0.61 8.48 -3.95
C TRP A 216 -1.07 7.05 -4.25
N THR A 217 -0.81 6.10 -3.34
CA THR A 217 -1.26 4.71 -3.50
C THR A 217 -2.78 4.61 -3.46
N GLN A 218 -3.45 5.29 -2.53
CA GLN A 218 -4.91 5.29 -2.48
C GLN A 218 -5.53 5.96 -3.71
N MET A 219 -4.95 7.05 -4.21
CA MET A 219 -5.43 7.69 -5.45
C MET A 219 -5.26 6.77 -6.66
N LEU A 220 -4.24 5.91 -6.64
CA LEU A 220 -4.02 4.92 -7.70
C LEU A 220 -5.12 3.88 -7.65
N ASP A 221 -5.39 3.30 -6.48
CA ASP A 221 -6.45 2.33 -6.28
C ASP A 221 -7.82 2.94 -6.68
N ASP A 222 -8.17 4.13 -6.15
CA ASP A 222 -9.40 4.86 -6.51
C ASP A 222 -9.53 5.08 -8.03
N LEU A 223 -8.42 5.33 -8.75
CA LEU A 223 -8.44 5.58 -10.19
C LEU A 223 -8.63 4.31 -11.03
N PHE A 224 -8.00 3.21 -10.64
CA PHE A 224 -8.07 1.98 -11.42
C PHE A 224 -9.30 1.13 -11.05
N ASP A 225 -9.81 1.26 -9.83
CA ASP A 225 -10.98 0.53 -9.33
C ASP A 225 -12.28 1.36 -9.38
N TRP A 226 -12.23 2.55 -9.97
CA TRP A 226 -13.34 3.53 -9.97
C TRP A 226 -14.70 2.96 -10.39
N TYR A 227 -14.70 2.01 -11.32
CA TYR A 227 -15.93 1.40 -11.83
C TYR A 227 -16.54 0.44 -10.81
N ASP A 228 -15.72 -0.43 -10.21
CA ASP A 228 -16.13 -1.35 -9.15
C ASP A 228 -16.60 -0.58 -7.90
N ASP A 229 -15.88 0.51 -7.56
CA ASP A 229 -16.26 1.40 -6.46
C ASP A 229 -17.62 2.06 -6.72
N LEU A 230 -17.88 2.46 -7.96
CA LEU A 230 -19.16 3.05 -8.33
C LEU A 230 -20.31 2.04 -8.19
N GLU A 231 -20.12 0.79 -8.65
CA GLU A 231 -21.11 -0.27 -8.51
C GLU A 231 -21.41 -0.61 -7.04
N ARG A 232 -20.38 -0.60 -6.19
CA ARG A 232 -20.50 -0.84 -4.74
C ARG A 232 -20.97 0.38 -3.95
N LYS A 233 -21.17 1.53 -4.61
CA LYS A 233 -21.50 2.82 -3.97
C LYS A 233 -20.44 3.27 -2.96
N GLY A 234 -19.16 3.02 -3.27
CA GLY A 234 -18.02 3.45 -2.47
C GLY A 234 -17.91 4.98 -2.43
N CYS A 235 -17.57 5.52 -1.25
CA CYS A 235 -17.28 6.93 -1.06
C CYS A 235 -15.77 7.20 -1.27
N THR A 236 -15.29 7.13 -2.52
CA THR A 236 -13.90 7.47 -2.84
C THR A 236 -13.72 8.95 -3.15
N TYR A 237 -12.48 9.44 -3.10
CA TYR A 237 -12.20 10.85 -3.43
C TYR A 237 -12.49 11.14 -4.91
N LEU A 238 -12.10 10.22 -5.79
CA LEU A 238 -12.33 10.34 -7.23
C LEU A 238 -13.83 10.41 -7.56
N LEU A 239 -14.65 9.52 -7.01
CA LEU A 239 -16.10 9.52 -7.24
C LEU A 239 -16.78 10.75 -6.63
N SER A 240 -16.31 11.20 -5.46
CA SER A 240 -16.79 12.44 -4.85
C SER A 240 -16.52 13.65 -5.75
N GLU A 241 -15.36 13.72 -6.40
CA GLU A 241 -15.04 14.77 -7.38
C GLU A 241 -15.84 14.60 -8.68
N ALA A 242 -16.10 13.38 -9.12
CA ALA A 242 -16.95 13.13 -10.28
C ALA A 242 -18.36 13.70 -10.08
N VAL A 243 -18.96 13.46 -8.92
CA VAL A 243 -20.28 14.01 -8.56
C VAL A 243 -20.27 15.54 -8.55
N ARG A 244 -19.18 16.15 -8.08
CA ARG A 244 -19.04 17.63 -8.05
C ARG A 244 -18.80 18.25 -9.43
N ARG A 245 -18.16 17.53 -10.35
CA ARG A 245 -17.67 18.06 -11.64
C ARG A 245 -18.50 17.66 -12.85
N LYS A 246 -19.32 16.62 -12.75
CA LYS A 246 -20.23 16.22 -13.82
C LYS A 246 -21.21 17.34 -14.16
N SER A 247 -21.61 17.43 -15.42
CA SER A 247 -22.68 18.34 -15.84
C SER A 247 -24.03 17.86 -15.28
N GLY A 248 -25.04 18.74 -15.22
CA GLY A 248 -26.30 18.48 -14.51
C GLY A 248 -26.88 17.08 -14.71
N ASN A 249 -27.20 16.72 -15.96
CA ASN A 249 -27.78 15.41 -16.32
C ASN A 249 -26.74 14.36 -16.76
N GLU A 250 -25.44 14.67 -16.66
CA GLU A 250 -24.37 13.71 -16.98
C GLU A 250 -24.28 12.67 -15.86
N SER A 251 -24.05 11.40 -16.22
CA SER A 251 -23.76 10.34 -15.24
C SER A 251 -22.29 10.42 -14.77
N VAL A 252 -21.94 9.73 -13.69
CA VAL A 252 -20.55 9.69 -13.21
C VAL A 252 -19.65 8.98 -14.22
N GLU A 253 -20.14 7.89 -14.82
CA GLU A 253 -19.46 7.13 -15.87
C GLU A 253 -19.19 8.00 -17.09
N ALA A 254 -20.19 8.75 -17.56
CA ALA A 254 -20.02 9.66 -18.69
C ALA A 254 -18.95 10.72 -18.41
N TRP A 255 -18.94 11.29 -17.20
CA TRP A 255 -17.89 12.21 -16.78
C TRP A 255 -16.52 11.54 -16.73
N MET A 256 -16.42 10.33 -16.15
CA MET A 256 -15.18 9.55 -16.05
C MET A 256 -14.56 9.29 -17.42
N MET A 257 -15.37 8.90 -18.41
CA MET A 257 -14.95 8.66 -19.78
C MET A 257 -14.54 9.96 -20.50
N ARG A 258 -15.28 11.05 -20.28
CA ARG A 258 -15.02 12.33 -20.96
C ARG A 258 -13.77 13.03 -20.44
N GLU A 259 -13.58 13.05 -19.13
CA GLU A 259 -12.58 13.89 -18.45
C GLU A 259 -12.01 13.26 -17.18
N GLY A 260 -12.82 12.52 -16.41
CA GLY A 260 -12.46 12.10 -15.06
C GLY A 260 -11.21 11.22 -14.97
N PHE A 261 -11.04 10.25 -15.90
CA PHE A 261 -9.81 9.45 -15.93
C PHE A 261 -8.57 10.31 -16.16
N SER A 262 -8.61 11.22 -17.14
CA SER A 262 -7.52 12.16 -17.41
C SER A 262 -7.27 13.13 -16.24
N TRP A 263 -8.31 13.50 -15.51
CA TRP A 263 -8.20 14.31 -14.30
C TRP A 263 -7.49 13.52 -13.18
N GLY A 264 -7.89 12.28 -12.92
CA GLY A 264 -7.26 11.42 -11.92
C GLY A 264 -5.79 11.15 -12.22
N VAL A 265 -5.43 10.94 -13.50
CA VAL A 265 -4.02 10.82 -13.94
C VAL A 265 -3.22 12.08 -13.63
N ARG A 266 -3.81 13.29 -13.79
CA ARG A 266 -3.13 14.54 -13.40
C ARG A 266 -2.92 14.59 -11.89
N CYS A 267 -3.93 14.23 -11.09
CA CYS A 267 -3.80 14.16 -9.64
C CYS A 267 -2.69 13.22 -9.20
N LEU A 268 -2.59 12.02 -9.80
CA LEU A 268 -1.49 11.07 -9.54
C LEU A 268 -0.12 11.66 -9.85
N ARG A 269 0.01 12.36 -10.99
CA ARG A 269 1.27 13.01 -11.38
C ARG A 269 1.67 14.09 -10.38
N ASP A 270 0.72 14.96 -10.02
CA ASP A 270 0.97 16.07 -9.09
C ASP A 270 1.37 15.55 -7.69
N GLN A 271 0.71 14.49 -7.21
CA GLN A 271 1.06 13.83 -5.95
C GLN A 271 2.43 13.14 -6.02
N MET A 272 2.77 12.47 -7.14
CA MET A 272 4.08 11.82 -7.31
C MET A 272 5.24 12.82 -7.25
N LEU A 273 5.05 14.06 -7.73
CA LEU A 273 6.08 15.11 -7.59
C LEU A 273 6.43 15.36 -6.12
N GLU A 274 5.43 15.39 -5.23
CA GLU A 274 5.64 15.56 -3.80
C GLU A 274 6.32 14.32 -3.18
N VAL A 275 5.88 13.12 -3.55
CA VAL A 275 6.50 11.85 -3.12
C VAL A 275 7.98 11.81 -3.49
N ARG A 276 8.34 12.17 -4.73
CA ARG A 276 9.73 12.24 -5.21
C ARG A 276 10.53 13.30 -4.47
N ARG A 277 9.96 14.50 -4.26
CA ARG A 277 10.62 15.57 -3.51
C ARG A 277 10.97 15.11 -2.09
N LEU A 278 10.07 14.41 -1.41
CA LEU A 278 10.33 13.84 -0.09
C LEU A 278 11.37 12.72 -0.16
N ALA A 279 11.27 11.79 -1.12
CA ALA A 279 12.23 10.70 -1.30
C ALA A 279 13.67 11.20 -1.52
N HIS A 280 13.87 12.25 -2.31
CA HIS A 280 15.19 12.86 -2.50
C HIS A 280 15.76 13.43 -1.18
N LYS A 281 14.91 14.03 -0.33
CA LYS A 281 15.34 14.53 0.98
C LYS A 281 15.74 13.42 1.93
N LEU A 282 15.16 12.22 1.79
CA LEU A 282 15.51 11.04 2.58
C LEU A 282 16.90 10.47 2.23
N ARG A 283 17.50 10.89 1.10
CA ARG A 283 18.83 10.43 0.64
C ARG A 283 18.94 8.90 0.59
N CYS A 284 17.88 8.23 0.13
CA CYS A 284 17.83 6.78 -0.02
C CYS A 284 17.75 6.42 -1.51
N PRO A 285 18.86 6.07 -2.18
CA PRO A 285 18.86 5.74 -3.61
C PRO A 285 17.91 4.59 -3.98
N ALA A 286 17.87 3.53 -3.14
CA ALA A 286 17.00 2.38 -3.37
C ALA A 286 15.51 2.74 -3.32
N LEU A 287 15.13 3.72 -2.51
CA LEU A 287 13.76 4.24 -2.47
C LEU A 287 13.43 5.02 -3.76
N VAL A 288 14.36 5.83 -4.25
CA VAL A 288 14.19 6.56 -5.51
C VAL A 288 14.04 5.59 -6.68
N GLU A 289 14.89 4.57 -6.77
CA GLU A 289 14.81 3.52 -7.79
C GLU A 289 13.45 2.79 -7.75
N TYR A 290 12.96 2.46 -6.55
CA TYR A 290 11.64 1.86 -6.38
C TYR A 290 10.52 2.77 -6.93
N LEU A 291 10.57 4.07 -6.63
CA LEU A 291 9.57 5.03 -7.11
C LEU A 291 9.61 5.20 -8.63
N GLU A 292 10.79 5.30 -9.23
CA GLU A 292 10.95 5.40 -10.69
C GLU A 292 10.39 4.15 -11.38
N LYS A 293 10.68 2.96 -10.85
CA LYS A 293 10.13 1.71 -11.37
C LYS A 293 8.61 1.66 -11.25
N ARG A 294 8.04 2.03 -10.09
CA ARG A 294 6.60 2.02 -9.85
C ARG A 294 5.86 3.03 -10.72
N GLU A 295 6.40 4.24 -10.85
CA GLU A 295 5.89 5.29 -11.74
C GLU A 295 5.92 4.83 -13.21
N GLY A 296 6.98 4.16 -13.65
CA GLY A 296 7.08 3.61 -15.00
C GLY A 296 6.01 2.56 -15.31
N ILE A 297 5.70 1.68 -14.36
CA ILE A 297 4.63 0.67 -14.51
C ILE A 297 3.27 1.35 -14.63
N VAL A 298 2.95 2.26 -13.71
CA VAL A 298 1.66 3.00 -13.73
C VAL A 298 1.52 3.82 -15.01
N GLN A 299 2.60 4.46 -15.48
CA GLN A 299 2.56 5.23 -16.72
C GLN A 299 2.30 4.35 -17.94
N ALA A 300 2.80 3.10 -17.95
CA ALA A 300 2.50 2.14 -19.01
C ALA A 300 1.01 1.75 -18.99
N GLU A 301 0.44 1.44 -17.81
CA GLU A 301 -0.99 1.12 -17.65
C GLU A 301 -1.90 2.29 -18.04
N VAL A 302 -1.59 3.50 -17.57
CA VAL A 302 -2.32 4.72 -17.94
C VAL A 302 -2.31 4.93 -19.45
N THR A 303 -1.19 4.66 -20.12
CA THR A 303 -1.08 4.80 -21.57
C THR A 303 -1.96 3.80 -22.31
N GLU A 304 -2.03 2.57 -21.82
CA GLU A 304 -2.86 1.49 -22.38
C GLU A 304 -4.35 1.84 -22.25
N ILE A 305 -4.81 2.15 -21.04
CA ILE A 305 -6.20 2.53 -20.77
C ILE A 305 -6.60 3.80 -21.54
N SER A 306 -5.73 4.82 -21.57
CA SER A 306 -6.04 6.07 -22.28
C SER A 306 -6.26 5.85 -23.78
N LYS A 307 -5.56 4.88 -24.39
CA LYS A 307 -5.81 4.50 -25.79
C LYS A 307 -7.17 3.86 -25.96
N GLY A 308 -7.52 2.90 -25.09
CA GLY A 308 -8.83 2.24 -25.09
C GLY A 308 -9.99 3.23 -24.95
N LEU A 309 -9.87 4.16 -24.00
CA LEU A 309 -10.85 5.23 -23.78
C LEU A 309 -10.97 6.17 -25.00
N GLY A 310 -9.85 6.49 -25.66
CA GLY A 310 -9.83 7.27 -26.90
C GLY A 310 -10.64 6.59 -28.01
N SER A 311 -10.41 5.31 -28.25
CA SER A 311 -11.14 4.54 -29.26
C SER A 311 -12.65 4.43 -28.95
N LEU A 312 -13.03 4.26 -27.68
CA LEU A 312 -14.44 4.25 -27.28
C LEU A 312 -15.13 5.60 -27.53
N LYS A 313 -14.44 6.71 -27.26
CA LYS A 313 -14.95 8.06 -27.52
C LYS A 313 -15.18 8.31 -29.01
N GLU A 314 -14.27 7.84 -29.87
CA GLU A 314 -14.43 7.91 -31.32
C GLU A 314 -15.63 7.10 -31.81
N LEU A 315 -15.81 5.88 -31.30
CA LEU A 315 -16.98 5.05 -31.62
C LEU A 315 -18.30 5.68 -31.18
N ALA A 316 -18.35 6.26 -29.98
CA ALA A 316 -19.55 6.96 -29.48
C ALA A 316 -19.92 8.15 -30.39
N ALA A 317 -18.95 8.94 -30.82
CA ALA A 317 -19.18 10.06 -31.74
C ALA A 317 -19.72 9.60 -33.11
N VAL A 318 -19.25 8.45 -33.61
CA VAL A 318 -19.77 7.85 -34.85
C VAL A 318 -21.22 7.41 -34.68
N LEU A 319 -21.56 6.74 -33.58
CA LEU A 319 -22.93 6.28 -33.30
C LEU A 319 -23.90 7.46 -33.13
N GLU A 320 -23.51 8.50 -32.39
CA GLU A 320 -24.31 9.72 -32.25
C GLU A 320 -24.53 10.43 -33.60
N TRP A 321 -23.52 10.41 -34.49
CA TRP A 321 -23.66 10.94 -35.84
C TRP A 321 -24.70 10.17 -36.67
N PHE A 322 -24.72 8.83 -36.59
CA PHE A 322 -25.72 8.01 -37.28
C PHE A 322 -27.15 8.22 -36.73
N GLU A 323 -27.32 8.34 -35.42
CA GLU A 323 -28.62 8.64 -34.80
C GLU A 323 -29.11 10.05 -35.16
N GLY A 324 -28.19 11.03 -35.18
CA GLY A 324 -28.45 12.40 -35.58
C GLY A 324 -28.85 12.54 -37.06
N ASP A 325 -28.17 11.83 -37.96
CA ASP A 325 -28.49 11.82 -39.39
C ASP A 325 -29.83 11.12 -39.69
N SER A 326 -30.13 10.03 -38.97
CA SER A 326 -31.41 9.32 -39.08
C SER A 326 -32.60 10.20 -38.64
N ARG A 327 -32.45 10.98 -37.56
CA ARG A 327 -33.46 11.94 -37.10
C ARG A 327 -33.59 13.16 -38.02
N ARG A 328 -32.52 13.57 -38.72
CA ARG A 328 -32.57 14.65 -39.72
C ARG A 328 -33.28 14.20 -40.99
N ARG A 329 -33.01 12.99 -41.51
CA ARG A 329 -33.69 12.45 -42.70
C ARG A 329 -35.19 12.28 -42.47
N SER A 330 -35.60 11.81 -41.29
CA SER A 330 -37.03 11.69 -40.93
C SER A 330 -37.80 13.02 -40.86
N LYS A 331 -37.11 14.18 -40.76
CA LYS A 331 -37.77 15.51 -40.74
C LYS A 331 -38.02 16.10 -42.14
N TYR A 332 -37.47 15.50 -43.19
CA TYR A 332 -37.64 15.97 -44.57
C TYR A 332 -38.57 15.07 -45.42
N ASP A 333 -39.13 14.01 -44.83
CA ASP A 333 -40.10 13.10 -45.45
C ASP A 333 -41.57 13.35 -45.00
N LEU A 334 -41.90 14.58 -44.57
CA LEU A 334 -43.27 15.02 -44.28
C LEU A 334 -43.70 16.20 -45.15
#